data_AF-A0A2V7MY49-F1
#
_entry.id   AF-A0A2V7MY49-F1
#
_cell.length_a   1.000
_cell.length_b   1.000
_cell.length_c   1.000
_cell.angle_alpha   90.00
_cell.angle_beta   90.00
_cell.angle_gamma   90.00
#
_symmetry.space_group_name_H-M   'P 1'
#
loop_
_entity.id
_entity.type
_entity.pdbx_description
1 polymer ?
#
loop_
_entity_poly.entity_id
_entity_poly.type
_entity_poly.pdbx_seq_one_letter_code
_entity_poly.pdbx_strand_id
1 'polypeptide(L)' 'AVVPIGGVGHRPLRRLLMEARVPRSERSRYPVVSRGETILWVPGICRSREGLPEPGTQAVRLDVTEFDSAQADRGT' A
#
# COMPACT_ATOMS: atom_id res chain seq x y z
N ALA A 1 9.14 6.02 -5.22
CA ALA A 1 8.95 6.65 -3.89
C ALA A 1 7.49 7.08 -3.75
N VAL A 2 7.00 7.33 -2.54
CA VAL A 2 5.60 7.76 -2.30
C VAL A 2 5.58 9.24 -1.95
N VAL A 3 4.64 10.02 -2.47
CA VAL A 3 4.36 11.40 -2.03
C VAL A 3 3.21 11.35 -1.03
N PRO A 4 3.43 11.39 0.30
CA PRO A 4 2.38 11.12 1.29
C PRO A 4 1.31 12.22 1.31
N ILE A 5 0.05 11.89 1.57
CA ILE A 5 -0.97 12.90 1.90
C ILE A 5 -0.53 13.66 3.17
N GLY A 6 -0.63 14.99 3.18
CA GLY A 6 -0.26 15.84 4.33
C GLY A 6 1.24 15.99 4.66
N GLY A 7 2.15 15.18 4.11
CA GLY A 7 3.61 15.25 4.39
C GLY A 7 4.45 16.02 3.35
N VAL A 8 5.67 16.42 3.67
CA VAL A 8 6.55 17.10 2.71
C VAL A 8 7.43 16.09 1.95
N GLY A 9 7.50 16.22 0.62
CA GLY A 9 8.47 15.53 -0.23
C GLY A 9 8.20 14.05 -0.53
N HIS A 10 9.16 13.42 -1.23
CA HIS A 10 9.12 12.01 -1.59
C HIS A 10 9.67 11.13 -0.45
N ARG A 11 9.00 10.02 -0.17
CA ARG A 11 9.40 9.02 0.82
C ARG A 11 9.78 7.71 0.11
N PRO A 12 11.03 7.24 0.23
CA PRO A 12 11.41 5.94 -0.33
C PRO A 12 10.59 4.80 0.29
N LEU A 13 10.13 3.83 -0.53
CA LEU A 13 9.34 2.69 -0.06
C LEU A 13 10.06 1.92 1.06
N ARG A 14 11.36 1.68 0.89
CA ARG A 14 12.20 1.04 1.91
C ARG A 14 12.12 1.75 3.27
N ARG A 15 12.09 3.08 3.30
CA ARG A 15 12.00 3.86 4.54
C ARG A 15 10.63 3.69 5.20
N LEU A 16 9.55 3.74 4.41
CA LEU A 16 8.18 3.52 4.90
C LEU A 16 8.04 2.13 5.54
N LEU A 17 8.53 1.09 4.87
CA LEU A 17 8.50 -0.28 5.40
C LEU A 17 9.35 -0.46 6.67
N MET A 18 10.46 0.29 6.79
CA MET A 18 11.27 0.30 8.00
C MET A 18 10.56 0.98 9.17
N GLU A 19 9.97 2.15 8.95
CA GLU A 19 9.25 2.91 9.97
C GLU A 19 8.00 2.14 10.46
N ALA A 20 7.31 1.45 9.55
CA ALA A 20 6.22 0.53 9.86
C ALA A 20 6.66 -0.82 10.46
N ARG A 21 7.97 -1.01 10.68
CA ARG A 21 8.57 -2.22 11.28
C ARG A 21 8.25 -3.52 10.52
N VAL A 22 8.06 -3.45 9.20
CA VAL A 22 7.88 -4.64 8.37
C VAL A 22 9.16 -5.49 8.41
N PRO A 23 9.08 -6.79 8.76
CA PRO A 23 10.22 -7.71 8.75
C PRO A 23 10.94 -7.74 7.41
N ARG A 24 12.28 -7.83 7.42
CA ARG A 24 13.08 -7.76 6.18
C ARG A 24 12.70 -8.85 5.16
N SER A 25 12.37 -10.05 5.63
CA SER A 25 11.92 -11.18 4.81
C SER A 25 10.62 -10.87 4.06
N GLU A 26 9.70 -10.16 4.69
CA GLU A 26 8.37 -9.86 4.15
C GLU A 26 8.36 -8.67 3.19
N ARG A 27 9.32 -7.75 3.31
CA ARG A 27 9.37 -6.51 2.49
C ARG A 27 9.37 -6.77 0.98
N SER A 28 9.92 -7.89 0.53
CA SER A 28 9.94 -8.26 -0.89
C SER A 28 8.56 -8.67 -1.44
N ARG A 29 7.65 -9.07 -0.55
CA ARG A 29 6.29 -9.55 -0.86
C ARG A 29 5.21 -8.58 -0.37
N TYR A 30 5.60 -7.50 0.29
CA TYR A 30 4.65 -6.54 0.84
C TYR A 30 3.86 -5.88 -0.29
N PRO A 31 2.51 -5.83 -0.22
CA PRO A 31 1.70 -5.35 -1.32
C PRO A 31 1.91 -3.85 -1.54
N VAL A 32 1.84 -3.44 -2.80
CA VAL A 32 1.88 -2.02 -3.21
C VAL A 32 0.91 -1.84 -4.37
N VAL A 33 0.07 -0.81 -4.31
CA VAL A 33 -0.76 -0.40 -5.44
C VAL A 33 -0.03 0.68 -6.22
N SER A 34 0.16 0.45 -7.51
CA SER A 34 0.88 1.35 -8.42
C SER A 34 0.13 1.55 -9.73
N ARG A 35 0.43 2.67 -10.39
CA ARG A 35 0.07 2.96 -11.78
C ARG A 35 1.37 3.22 -12.53
N GLY A 36 1.82 2.24 -13.30
CA GLY A 36 3.17 2.25 -13.86
C GLY A 36 4.21 2.33 -12.72
N GLU A 37 5.12 3.30 -12.81
CA GLU A 37 6.17 3.50 -11.80
C GLU A 37 5.70 4.31 -10.57
N THR A 38 4.51 4.89 -10.63
CA THR A 38 3.96 5.73 -9.56
C THR A 38 3.26 4.86 -8.52
N ILE A 39 3.80 4.85 -7.30
CA ILE A 39 3.16 4.19 -6.16
C ILE A 39 2.01 5.07 -5.67
N LEU A 40 0.79 4.53 -5.74
CA LEU A 40 -0.42 5.19 -5.26
C LEU A 40 -0.64 4.89 -3.78
N TRP A 41 -0.44 3.65 -3.34
CA TRP A 41 -0.76 3.25 -1.98
C TRP A 41 0.14 2.10 -1.52
N VAL A 42 0.68 2.24 -0.30
CA VAL A 42 1.27 1.16 0.47
C VAL A 42 0.25 0.81 1.56
N PRO A 43 -0.51 -0.30 1.41
CA PRO A 43 -1.54 -0.71 2.34
C PRO A 43 -1.09 -0.69 3.79
N GLY A 44 -1.94 -0.22 4.69
CA GLY A 44 -1.64 -0.09 6.13
C GLY A 44 -0.57 0.94 6.51
N ILE A 45 0.15 1.54 5.56
CA ILE A 45 1.33 2.37 5.84
C ILE A 45 1.19 3.79 5.30
N CYS A 46 0.95 3.96 4.00
CA CYS A 46 0.99 5.29 3.38
C CYS A 46 0.18 5.36 2.09
N ARG A 47 -0.74 6.33 2.00
CA ARG A 47 -1.41 6.70 0.76
C ARG A 47 -0.68 7.89 0.12
N SER A 48 -0.40 7.79 -1.18
CA SER A 48 0.12 8.90 -1.95
C SER A 48 -0.96 9.95 -2.25
N ARG A 49 -0.57 11.21 -2.40
CA ARG A 49 -1.39 12.25 -3.03
C ARG A 49 -1.60 11.98 -4.52
N GLU A 50 -0.67 11.29 -5.16
CA GLU A 50 -0.78 10.96 -6.57
C GLU A 50 -1.97 10.04 -6.81
N GLY A 51 -2.77 10.38 -7.83
CA GLY A 51 -3.99 9.66 -8.17
C GLY A 51 -5.01 9.61 -7.05
N LEU A 52 -5.05 10.62 -6.17
CA LEU A 52 -6.20 10.83 -5.28
C LEU A 52 -7.38 11.28 -6.16
N PRO A 53 -8.53 10.56 -6.13
CA PRO A 53 -9.68 10.94 -6.93
C PRO A 53 -10.22 12.29 -6.45
N GLU A 54 -10.63 13.13 -7.40
CA GLU A 54 -11.30 14.38 -7.07
C GLU A 54 -12.71 14.09 -6.53
N PRO A 55 -13.20 14.88 -5.55
CA PRO A 55 -14.57 14.74 -5.07
C PRO A 55 -15.59 14.77 -6.22
N GLY A 56 -16.51 13.81 -6.24
CA GLY A 56 -17.54 13.70 -7.28
C GLY A 56 -17.09 12.95 -8.56
N THR A 57 -15.83 12.51 -8.64
CA THR A 57 -15.37 11.68 -9.76
C THR A 57 -15.54 10.19 -9.48
N GLN A 58 -15.73 9.40 -10.55
CA GLN A 58 -15.77 7.95 -10.43
C GLN A 58 -14.42 7.43 -9.95
N ALA A 59 -14.44 6.57 -8.94
CA ALA A 59 -13.25 6.00 -8.34
C ALA A 59 -13.46 4.51 -8.03
N VAL A 60 -12.35 3.78 -7.96
CA VAL A 60 -12.33 2.38 -7.49
C VAL A 60 -11.87 2.37 -6.04
N ARG A 61 -12.66 1.74 -5.17
CA ARG A 61 -12.25 1.43 -3.80
C ARG A 61 -11.47 0.12 -3.79
N LEU A 62 -10.28 0.15 -3.21
CA LEU A 62 -9.44 -1.03 -3.00
C LEU A 62 -9.35 -1.28 -1.51
N ASP A 63 -9.67 -2.50 -1.10
CA ASP A 63 -9.45 -3.00 0.25
C ASP A 63 -8.37 -4.10 0.18
N VAL A 64 -7.48 -4.11 1.17
CA VAL A 64 -6.41 -5.12 1.27
C VAL A 64 -6.53 -5.79 2.62
N THR A 65 -6.72 -7.10 2.59
CA THR A 65 -6.82 -7.97 3.76
C THR A 65 -5.68 -8.98 3.74
N GLU A 66 -5.24 -9.41 4.91
CA GLU A 66 -4.38 -10.57 5.00
C GLU A 66 -5.16 -11.82 4.57
N PHE A 67 -4.52 -12.68 3.79
CA PHE A 67 -5.07 -13.99 3.44
C PHE A 67 -4.31 -15.04 4.24
N ASP A 68 -4.96 -15.63 5.23
CA ASP A 68 -4.43 -16.79 5.94
C ASP A 68 -4.86 -18.07 5.20
N SER A 69 -3.90 -18.74 4.56
CA SER A 69 -4.15 -20.01 3.87
C SER A 69 -4.62 -21.12 4.81
N ALA A 70 -4.38 -21.03 6.12
CA ALA A 70 -4.90 -21.99 7.10
C ALA A 70 -6.42 -21.90 7.31
N GLN A 71 -7.08 -20.86 6.77
CA GLN A 71 -8.54 -20.75 6.78
C GLN A 71 -9.19 -21.47 5.58
N ALA A 72 -8.45 -21.73 4.50
CA ALA A 72 -8.96 -22.38 3.29
C ALA A 72 -9.14 -23.91 3.45
N ASP A 73 -8.29 -24.56 4.25
CA ASP A 73 -8.32 -26.03 4.45
C ASP A 73 -9.38 -26.52 5.46
N ARG A 74 -10.13 -25.61 6.10
CA ARG A 74 -11.24 -25.98 7.02
C ARG A 74 -12.60 -26.13 6.32
N GLY A 75 -12.62 -26.13 4.99
CA GLY A 75 -13.80 -26.36 4.17
C GLY A 75 -13.62 -27.54 3.22
N THR A 76 -13.48 -28.76 3.75
CA THR A 76 -13.72 -30.04 3.04
C THR A 76 -14.25 -31.04 4.05
#